data_AF-A0A962N421-F1
#
_entry.id   AF-A0A962N421-F1
#
_cell.length_a   1.000
_cell.length_b   1.000
_cell.length_c   1.000
_cell.angle_alpha   90.00
_cell.angle_beta   90.00
_cell.angle_gamma   90.00
#
_symmetry.space_group_name_H-M   'P 1'
#
loop_
_entity.id
_entity.type
_entity.pdbx_description
1 polymer ?
#
loop_
_entity_poly.entity_id
_entity_poly.type
_entity_poly.pdbx_seq_one_letter_code
_entity_poly.pdbx_strand_id
1 'polypeptide(L)'
;MKSTIAVLAVSLAFLATNPKIAQAAGNSAASSASGLSNAIETVGFDTRTRVGYGGMLTFDPTPIVLFKSGDALRDMAALKSITDVATHKAAHPKSWTTWRRSGKAIEILQAKGWQKITYTQTLDRLPAGYQLVGAYRRLSGGGNLAIGGNAAIAVWSTLSFDRAGNFASGGGSGSSTSNESAGTTTSVVTTGRAPDRYGRYRIEGYTLTLNYADGRVERRMIVTDVSDPGVIWLDGDGYTSR
;
A
#
# COMPACT_ATOMS: atom_id res chain seq x y z
N MET A 1 -65.77 -11.79 -24.10
CA MET A 1 -64.76 -10.86 -23.56
C MET A 1 -64.61 -11.10 -22.07
N LYS A 2 -63.46 -11.66 -21.65
CA LYS A 2 -62.88 -11.58 -20.30
C LYS A 2 -61.47 -12.15 -20.42
N SER A 3 -60.48 -11.26 -20.38
CA SER A 3 -59.05 -11.55 -20.49
C SER A 3 -58.51 -12.07 -19.16
N THR A 4 -57.75 -13.16 -19.18
CA THR A 4 -57.00 -13.66 -18.02
C THR A 4 -55.55 -13.21 -18.14
N ILE A 5 -55.09 -12.37 -17.21
CA ILE A 5 -53.70 -11.96 -17.04
C ILE A 5 -53.00 -13.01 -16.18
N ALA A 6 -51.97 -13.66 -16.72
CA ALA A 6 -51.03 -14.46 -15.95
C ALA A 6 -49.81 -13.60 -15.60
N VAL A 7 -49.57 -13.39 -14.31
CA VAL A 7 -48.40 -12.67 -13.78
C VAL A 7 -47.20 -13.61 -13.80
N LEU A 8 -46.13 -13.20 -14.49
CA LEU A 8 -44.83 -13.89 -14.52
C LEU A 8 -44.10 -13.65 -13.19
N ALA A 9 -43.80 -14.73 -12.46
CA ALA A 9 -42.87 -14.68 -11.34
C ALA A 9 -41.42 -14.76 -11.86
N VAL A 10 -40.65 -13.69 -11.66
CA VAL A 10 -39.20 -13.69 -11.91
C VAL A 10 -38.53 -14.46 -10.78
N SER A 11 -38.01 -15.64 -11.10
CA SER A 11 -37.17 -16.41 -10.18
C SER A 11 -35.77 -15.80 -10.12
N LEU A 12 -35.36 -15.37 -8.93
CA LEU A 12 -34.00 -14.97 -8.61
C LEU A 12 -33.13 -16.24 -8.57
N ALA A 13 -32.35 -16.49 -9.63
CA ALA A 13 -31.36 -17.57 -9.62
C ALA A 13 -30.11 -17.10 -8.86
N PHE A 14 -29.82 -17.77 -7.75
CA PHE A 14 -28.52 -17.75 -7.07
C PHE A 14 -27.43 -18.15 -8.08
N LEU A 15 -26.52 -17.24 -8.41
CA LEU A 15 -25.26 -17.63 -9.08
C LEU A 15 -24.41 -18.40 -8.07
N ALA A 16 -24.38 -19.72 -8.21
CA ALA A 16 -23.27 -20.52 -7.72
C ALA A 16 -22.01 -20.07 -8.48
N THR A 17 -21.06 -19.43 -7.79
CA THR A 17 -19.76 -19.05 -8.34
C THR A 17 -19.04 -20.30 -8.83
N ASN A 18 -18.94 -20.46 -10.14
CA ASN A 18 -18.26 -21.58 -10.77
C ASN A 18 -16.75 -21.51 -10.44
N PRO A 19 -16.18 -22.48 -9.70
CA PRO A 19 -14.80 -22.39 -9.20
C PRO A 19 -13.76 -22.30 -10.33
N LYS A 20 -14.09 -22.79 -11.53
CA LYS A 20 -13.25 -22.64 -12.73
C LYS A 20 -13.12 -21.19 -13.21
N ILE A 21 -14.17 -20.36 -13.06
CA ILE A 21 -14.14 -18.94 -13.45
C ILE A 21 -13.32 -18.12 -12.44
N ALA A 22 -13.47 -18.41 -11.15
CA ALA A 22 -12.64 -17.80 -10.09
C ALA A 22 -11.15 -18.15 -10.24
N GLN A 23 -10.83 -19.39 -10.62
CA GLN A 23 -9.45 -19.84 -10.84
C GLN A 23 -8.83 -19.25 -12.13
N ALA A 24 -9.61 -19.11 -13.21
CA ALA A 24 -9.16 -18.46 -14.44
C ALA A 24 -8.90 -16.95 -14.25
N ALA A 25 -9.77 -16.25 -13.51
CA ALA A 25 -9.56 -14.86 -13.13
C ALA A 25 -8.32 -14.70 -12.21
N GLY A 26 -8.11 -15.64 -11.28
CA GLY A 26 -6.92 -15.69 -10.44
C GLY A 26 -5.62 -15.88 -11.23
N ASN A 27 -5.64 -16.73 -12.26
CA ASN A 27 -4.47 -16.99 -13.11
C ASN A 27 -4.15 -15.84 -14.06
N SER A 28 -5.15 -15.17 -14.64
CA SER A 28 -4.93 -14.00 -15.52
C SER A 28 -4.47 -12.77 -14.73
N ALA A 29 -4.94 -12.59 -13.50
CA ALA A 29 -4.42 -11.55 -12.59
C ALA A 29 -2.98 -11.84 -12.12
N ALA A 30 -2.64 -13.12 -11.92
CA ALA A 30 -1.27 -13.53 -11.58
C ALA A 30 -0.28 -13.37 -12.75
N SER A 31 -0.71 -13.67 -13.99
CA SER A 31 0.14 -13.54 -15.19
C SER A 31 0.40 -12.07 -15.57
N SER A 32 -0.61 -11.20 -15.47
CA SER A 32 -0.47 -9.75 -15.66
C SER A 32 0.40 -9.09 -14.59
N ALA A 33 0.26 -9.47 -13.32
CA ALA A 33 1.12 -8.99 -12.24
C ALA A 33 2.59 -9.44 -12.40
N SER A 34 2.82 -10.67 -12.89
CA SER A 34 4.16 -11.20 -13.20
C SER A 34 4.80 -10.48 -14.40
N GLY A 35 4.03 -10.24 -15.47
CA GLY A 35 4.48 -9.47 -16.64
C GLY A 35 4.87 -8.04 -16.27
N LEU A 36 4.04 -7.37 -15.47
CA LEU A 36 4.30 -6.00 -15.00
C LEU A 36 5.53 -5.93 -14.09
N SER A 37 5.70 -6.90 -13.18
CA SER A 37 6.88 -6.96 -12.31
C SER A 37 8.19 -7.11 -13.10
N ASN A 38 8.18 -7.83 -14.22
CA ASN A 38 9.36 -7.98 -15.08
C ASN A 38 9.69 -6.72 -15.90
N ALA A 39 8.71 -5.83 -16.10
CA ALA A 39 8.91 -4.55 -16.78
C ALA A 39 9.53 -3.47 -15.87
N ILE A 40 9.53 -3.68 -14.56
CA ILE A 40 10.18 -2.79 -13.59
C ILE A 40 11.69 -2.94 -13.73
N GLU A 41 12.40 -1.82 -13.86
CA GLU A 41 13.86 -1.77 -13.75
C GLU A 41 14.28 -1.81 -12.29
N THR A 42 13.79 -0.87 -11.49
CA THR A 42 14.09 -0.75 -10.06
C THR A 42 13.02 0.14 -9.39
N VAL A 43 13.06 0.24 -8.06
CA VAL A 43 12.31 1.26 -7.31
C VAL A 43 13.25 2.34 -6.77
N GLY A 44 12.98 3.60 -7.09
CA GLY A 44 13.66 4.76 -6.52
C GLY A 44 12.82 5.42 -5.42
N PHE A 45 13.34 6.45 -4.77
CA PHE A 45 12.65 7.15 -3.69
C PHE A 45 12.69 8.65 -3.87
N ASP A 46 11.54 9.28 -3.65
CA ASP A 46 11.42 10.72 -3.55
C ASP A 46 10.67 11.08 -2.27
N THR A 47 10.57 12.37 -1.99
CA THR A 47 9.89 12.85 -0.79
C THR A 47 8.44 13.22 -1.11
N ARG A 48 7.51 12.76 -0.28
CA ARG A 48 6.12 13.21 -0.32
C ARG A 48 5.76 13.89 0.99
N THR A 49 5.19 15.09 0.89
CA THR A 49 4.58 15.75 2.04
C THR A 49 3.30 15.01 2.43
N ARG A 50 3.19 14.67 3.71
CA ARG A 50 1.98 14.07 4.31
C ARG A 50 1.58 14.83 5.56
N VAL A 51 0.33 14.67 5.96
CA VAL A 51 -0.16 15.13 7.25
C VAL A 51 -0.07 13.94 8.22
N GLY A 52 0.64 14.15 9.32
CA GLY A 52 0.86 13.17 10.38
C GLY A 52 0.04 13.48 11.64
N TYR A 53 0.42 12.82 12.73
CA TYR A 53 -0.23 12.98 14.03
C TYR A 53 -0.32 14.46 14.45
N GLY A 54 -1.50 14.84 14.94
CA GLY A 54 -1.78 16.22 15.37
C GLY A 54 -1.86 17.23 14.22
N GLY A 55 -1.80 16.81 12.95
CA GLY A 55 -1.82 17.72 11.80
C GLY A 55 -0.43 18.20 11.36
N MET A 56 0.64 17.63 11.91
CA MET A 56 2.01 18.01 11.52
C MET A 56 2.32 17.62 10.07
N LEU A 57 3.02 18.48 9.33
CA LEU A 57 3.54 18.11 8.02
C LEU A 57 4.78 17.23 8.18
N THR A 58 4.75 16.05 7.54
CA THR A 58 5.88 15.11 7.47
C THR A 58 6.38 14.99 6.04
N PHE A 59 7.66 14.63 5.90
CA PHE A 59 8.35 14.46 4.63
C PHE A 59 8.82 13.01 4.53
N ASP A 60 7.99 12.16 3.93
CA ASP A 60 8.21 10.72 4.00
C ASP A 60 8.88 10.21 2.72
N PRO A 61 9.97 9.41 2.82
CA PRO A 61 10.51 8.68 1.70
C PRO A 61 9.42 7.79 1.07
N THR A 62 9.09 8.06 -0.19
CA THR A 62 8.01 7.41 -0.92
C THR A 62 8.57 6.70 -2.16
N PRO A 63 8.26 5.41 -2.36
CA PRO A 63 8.68 4.66 -3.54
C PRO A 63 8.14 5.25 -4.85
N ILE A 64 9.00 5.30 -5.86
CA ILE A 64 8.63 5.53 -7.26
C ILE A 64 9.09 4.32 -8.05
N VAL A 65 8.15 3.67 -8.73
CA VAL A 65 8.42 2.48 -9.55
C VAL A 65 8.95 2.93 -10.90
N LEU A 66 10.17 2.50 -11.25
CA LEU A 66 10.85 2.91 -12.49
C LEU A 66 10.81 1.73 -13.47
N PHE A 67 10.16 1.92 -14.61
CA PHE A 67 10.04 0.90 -15.65
C PHE A 67 11.18 1.00 -16.67
N LYS A 68 11.55 -0.14 -17.24
CA LYS A 68 12.56 -0.24 -18.31
C LYS A 68 12.20 0.57 -19.57
N SER A 69 10.91 0.89 -19.76
CA SER A 69 10.42 1.74 -20.84
C SER A 69 10.79 3.22 -20.69
N GLY A 70 11.31 3.64 -19.52
CA GLY A 70 11.48 5.04 -19.17
C GLY A 70 10.26 5.68 -18.51
N ASP A 71 9.19 4.91 -18.26
CA ASP A 71 8.04 5.36 -17.48
C ASP A 71 8.28 5.23 -15.97
N ALA A 72 7.69 6.11 -15.19
CA ALA A 72 7.72 6.05 -13.74
C ALA A 72 6.31 6.19 -13.16
N LEU A 73 5.98 5.32 -12.19
CA LEU A 73 4.72 5.32 -11.45
C LEU A 73 4.98 5.77 -10.01
N ARG A 74 4.34 6.88 -9.62
CA ARG A 74 4.46 7.52 -8.30
C ARG A 74 3.58 6.88 -7.22
N ASP A 75 2.72 5.95 -7.62
CA ASP A 75 1.82 5.22 -6.73
C ASP A 75 2.06 3.72 -6.86
N MET A 76 2.94 3.20 -6.00
CA MET A 76 3.30 1.78 -6.01
C MET A 76 2.09 0.87 -5.74
N ALA A 77 1.10 1.31 -4.97
CA ALA A 77 -0.09 0.51 -4.65
C ALA A 77 -0.90 0.16 -5.91
N ALA A 78 -0.87 1.04 -6.92
CA ALA A 78 -1.59 0.86 -8.17
C ALA A 78 -1.10 -0.34 -9.00
N LEU A 79 0.13 -0.84 -8.77
CA LEU A 79 0.63 -2.05 -9.44
C LEU A 79 -0.27 -3.27 -9.23
N LYS A 80 -1.06 -3.32 -8.14
CA LYS A 80 -1.99 -4.42 -7.85
C LYS A 80 -3.16 -4.50 -8.82
N SER A 81 -3.56 -3.38 -9.41
CA SER A 81 -4.75 -3.27 -10.26
C SER A 81 -4.43 -3.02 -11.73
N ILE A 82 -3.18 -2.70 -12.07
CA ILE A 82 -2.76 -2.46 -13.46
C ILE A 82 -2.72 -3.80 -14.21
N THR A 83 -3.69 -3.99 -15.09
CA THR A 83 -3.71 -5.08 -16.08
C THR A 83 -3.18 -4.62 -17.44
N ASP A 84 -3.43 -3.35 -17.79
CA ASP A 84 -2.90 -2.68 -18.97
C ASP A 84 -2.35 -1.29 -18.60
N VAL A 85 -1.08 -1.06 -18.94
CA VAL A 85 -0.35 0.17 -18.58
C VAL A 85 -0.91 1.39 -19.31
N ALA A 86 -1.27 1.25 -20.59
CA ALA A 86 -1.73 2.37 -21.41
C ALA A 86 -3.09 2.89 -20.90
N THR A 87 -4.02 1.97 -20.61
CA THR A 87 -5.33 2.27 -20.04
C THR A 87 -5.20 2.93 -18.66
N HIS A 88 -4.33 2.38 -17.79
CA HIS A 88 -4.12 2.97 -16.47
C HIS A 88 -3.47 4.36 -16.54
N LYS A 89 -2.54 4.59 -17.47
CA LYS A 89 -1.97 5.93 -17.72
C LYS A 89 -3.02 6.95 -18.16
N ALA A 90 -3.90 6.56 -19.08
CA ALA A 90 -4.98 7.42 -19.54
C ALA A 90 -5.95 7.79 -18.42
N ALA A 91 -6.27 6.84 -17.54
CA ALA A 91 -7.16 7.06 -16.39
C ALA A 91 -6.50 7.84 -15.24
N HIS A 92 -5.18 7.68 -15.04
CA HIS A 92 -4.46 8.24 -13.89
C HIS A 92 -3.21 9.03 -14.30
N PRO A 93 -3.30 10.05 -15.18
CA PRO A 93 -2.12 10.72 -15.76
C PRO A 93 -1.21 11.36 -14.71
N LYS A 94 -1.74 11.76 -13.54
CA LYS A 94 -0.96 12.35 -12.44
C LYS A 94 -0.08 11.34 -11.71
N SER A 95 -0.45 10.05 -11.73
CA SER A 95 0.32 8.97 -11.10
C SER A 95 1.55 8.60 -11.93
N TRP A 96 1.61 9.02 -13.19
CA TRP A 96 2.69 8.68 -14.11
C TRP A 96 3.57 9.88 -14.44
N THR A 97 4.81 9.58 -14.77
CA THR A 97 5.78 10.49 -15.39
C THR A 97 6.80 9.68 -16.18
N THR A 98 7.80 10.33 -16.74
CA THR A 98 8.98 9.69 -17.30
C THR A 98 10.17 9.88 -16.38
N TRP A 99 11.14 8.98 -16.49
CA TRP A 99 12.38 9.04 -15.73
C TRP A 99 13.58 8.75 -16.63
N ARG A 100 14.76 9.15 -16.17
CA ARG A 100 16.04 8.83 -16.80
C ARG A 100 17.16 8.73 -15.77
N ARG A 101 18.24 8.05 -16.13
CA ARG A 101 19.52 8.14 -15.42
C ARG A 101 20.35 9.30 -15.96
N SER A 102 20.94 10.08 -15.05
CA SER A 102 21.88 11.16 -15.35
C SER A 102 23.12 10.93 -14.50
N GLY A 103 24.07 10.17 -15.05
CA GLY A 103 25.18 9.61 -14.27
C GLY A 103 24.69 8.69 -13.16
N LYS A 104 25.00 9.01 -11.90
CA LYS A 104 24.52 8.28 -10.71
C LYS A 104 23.16 8.76 -10.20
N ALA A 105 22.64 9.87 -10.73
CA ALA A 105 21.36 10.42 -10.30
C ALA A 105 20.21 9.83 -11.12
N ILE A 106 19.04 9.75 -10.48
CA ILE A 106 17.78 9.47 -11.14
C ILE A 106 17.01 10.78 -11.22
N GLU A 107 16.50 11.09 -12.41
CA GLU A 107 15.67 12.27 -12.66
C GLU A 107 14.29 11.84 -13.12
N ILE A 108 13.26 12.53 -12.63
CA ILE A 108 11.89 12.40 -13.11
C ILE A 108 11.46 13.69 -13.81
N LEU A 109 10.61 13.56 -14.83
CA LEU A 109 10.04 14.73 -15.50
C LEU A 109 8.98 15.36 -14.59
N GLN A 110 9.11 16.67 -14.37
CA GLN A 110 8.14 17.49 -13.64
C GLN A 110 7.78 18.72 -14.49
N ALA A 111 6.86 19.55 -13.99
CA ALA A 111 6.40 20.74 -14.70
C ALA A 111 7.54 21.72 -15.06
N LYS A 112 8.58 21.79 -14.22
CA LYS A 112 9.76 22.64 -14.43
C LYS A 112 10.88 21.95 -15.23
N GLY A 113 10.63 20.76 -15.77
CA GLY A 113 11.61 19.94 -16.47
C GLY A 113 12.12 18.76 -15.63
N TRP A 114 13.28 18.24 -16.00
CA TRP A 114 13.92 17.11 -15.31
C TRP A 114 14.40 17.52 -13.93
N GLN A 115 14.01 16.76 -12.91
CA GLN A 115 14.39 17.00 -11.52
C GLN A 115 14.89 15.72 -10.88
N LYS A 116 15.99 15.83 -10.12
CA LYS A 116 16.55 14.71 -9.36
C LYS A 116 15.59 14.30 -8.26
N ILE A 117 15.37 13.00 -8.10
CA ILE A 117 14.66 12.47 -6.94
C ILE A 117 15.52 12.66 -5.68
N THR A 118 14.87 12.78 -4.52
CA THR A 118 15.55 13.13 -3.26
C THR A 118 16.63 12.11 -2.87
N TYR A 119 16.38 10.81 -3.10
CA TYR A 119 17.25 9.73 -2.62
C TYR A 119 17.92 9.01 -3.79
N THR A 120 19.21 8.70 -3.64
CA THR A 120 20.00 7.99 -4.64
C THR A 120 19.88 6.47 -4.52
N GLN A 121 19.46 5.97 -3.35
CA GLN A 121 19.25 4.54 -3.13
C GLN A 121 18.11 4.05 -4.02
N THR A 122 18.32 2.87 -4.59
CA THR A 122 17.31 2.13 -5.32
C THR A 122 17.17 0.74 -4.73
N LEU A 123 15.95 0.19 -4.80
CA LEU A 123 15.65 -1.16 -4.34
C LEU A 123 15.13 -1.99 -5.52
N ASP A 124 15.83 -3.09 -5.77
CA ASP A 124 15.48 -4.05 -6.80
C ASP A 124 14.47 -5.08 -6.29
N ARG A 125 14.04 -5.95 -7.20
CA ARG A 125 13.18 -7.09 -6.89
C ARG A 125 13.80 -7.97 -5.80
N LEU A 126 12.98 -8.41 -4.84
CA LEU A 126 13.45 -9.33 -3.82
C LEU A 126 13.82 -10.69 -4.45
N PRO A 127 14.91 -11.33 -3.98
CA PRO A 127 15.32 -12.64 -4.49
C PRO A 127 14.24 -13.71 -4.36
N ALA A 128 14.27 -14.71 -5.23
CA ALA A 128 13.38 -15.86 -5.10
C ALA A 128 13.67 -16.59 -3.77
N GLY A 129 12.62 -16.94 -3.03
CA GLY A 129 12.75 -17.59 -1.72
C GLY A 129 13.21 -16.64 -0.60
N TYR A 130 13.26 -15.32 -0.84
CA TYR A 130 13.57 -14.35 0.22
C TYR A 130 12.59 -14.47 1.40
N GLN A 131 13.14 -14.60 2.59
CA GLN A 131 12.40 -14.69 3.85
C GLN A 131 12.61 -13.40 4.64
N LEU A 132 11.53 -12.66 4.87
CA LEU A 132 11.56 -11.47 5.69
C LEU A 132 11.49 -11.90 7.16
N VAL A 133 12.39 -11.39 7.99
CA VAL A 133 12.40 -11.68 9.42
C VAL A 133 12.47 -10.37 10.18
N GLY A 134 11.59 -10.21 11.16
CA GLY A 134 11.57 -9.02 12.01
C GLY A 134 10.17 -8.53 12.32
N ALA A 135 10.11 -7.53 13.20
CA ALA A 135 8.89 -6.82 13.55
C ALA A 135 8.96 -5.39 13.01
N TYR A 136 7.85 -4.96 12.42
CA TYR A 136 7.73 -3.73 11.66
C TYR A 136 6.52 -2.96 12.14
N ARG A 137 6.66 -1.64 12.27
CA ARG A 137 5.57 -0.75 12.65
C ARG A 137 5.47 0.42 11.68
N ARG A 138 4.23 0.78 11.36
CA ARG A 138 3.90 2.08 10.79
C ARG A 138 3.07 2.87 11.79
N LEU A 139 3.37 4.16 11.90
CA LEU A 139 2.54 5.13 12.60
C LEU A 139 2.03 6.14 11.57
N SER A 140 0.74 6.45 11.65
CA SER A 140 0.11 7.55 10.95
C SER A 140 -0.84 8.27 11.89
N GLY A 141 -1.40 9.37 11.43
CA GLY A 141 -2.34 10.11 12.25
C GLY A 141 -2.82 11.36 11.56
N GLY A 142 -3.61 12.11 12.30
CA GLY A 142 -4.12 13.41 11.90
C GLY A 142 -4.48 14.22 13.13
N GLY A 143 -5.16 15.33 12.90
CA GLY A 143 -5.55 16.26 13.95
C GLY A 143 -5.31 17.69 13.53
N ASN A 144 -5.56 18.60 14.47
CA ASN A 144 -5.41 20.03 14.27
C ASN A 144 -4.54 20.68 15.36
N LEU A 145 -3.89 19.90 16.23
CA LEU A 145 -2.95 20.40 17.24
C LEU A 145 -1.89 21.32 16.63
N ALA A 146 -1.34 20.97 15.46
CA ALA A 146 -0.29 21.71 14.77
C ALA A 146 -0.73 23.10 14.28
N ILE A 147 -2.05 23.36 14.21
CA ILE A 147 -2.64 24.64 13.80
C ILE A 147 -3.45 25.30 14.93
N GLY A 148 -3.16 24.93 16.19
CA GLY A 148 -3.79 25.53 17.37
C GLY A 148 -5.16 24.95 17.74
N GLY A 149 -5.56 23.85 17.10
CA GLY A 149 -6.71 23.07 17.54
C GLY A 149 -6.38 22.17 18.73
N ASN A 150 -7.34 21.31 19.08
CA ASN A 150 -7.38 20.57 20.33
C ASN A 150 -7.51 19.05 20.16
N ALA A 151 -7.47 18.55 18.92
CA ALA A 151 -7.73 17.16 18.58
C ALA A 151 -6.53 16.51 17.88
N ALA A 152 -6.22 15.27 18.26
CA ALA A 152 -5.26 14.43 17.57
C ALA A 152 -5.71 12.97 17.50
N ILE A 153 -5.38 12.32 16.39
CA ILE A 153 -5.67 10.91 16.13
C ILE A 153 -4.37 10.24 15.72
N ALA A 154 -4.04 9.12 16.35
CA ALA A 154 -2.96 8.22 15.96
C ALA A 154 -3.55 6.89 15.48
N VAL A 155 -2.96 6.32 14.43
CA VAL A 155 -3.26 4.98 13.93
C VAL A 155 -1.94 4.26 13.72
N TRP A 156 -1.79 3.08 14.29
CA TRP A 156 -0.61 2.26 14.09
C TRP A 156 -0.98 0.89 13.52
N SER A 157 -0.06 0.36 12.71
CA SER A 157 -0.12 -0.99 12.17
C SER A 157 1.18 -1.71 12.49
N THR A 158 1.10 -2.96 12.89
CA THR A 158 2.25 -3.82 13.19
C THR A 158 2.23 -5.06 12.32
N LEU A 159 3.42 -5.47 11.87
CA LEU A 159 3.64 -6.71 11.14
C LEU A 159 4.85 -7.40 11.74
N SER A 160 4.78 -8.71 11.94
CA SER A 160 5.96 -9.52 12.28
C SER A 160 6.05 -10.70 11.36
N PHE A 161 7.27 -11.07 10.99
CA PHE A 161 7.57 -12.17 10.08
C PHE A 161 8.67 -13.04 10.68
N ASP A 162 8.56 -14.35 10.48
CA ASP A 162 9.57 -15.31 10.90
C ASP A 162 10.20 -16.05 9.70
N ARG A 163 11.27 -16.80 10.01
CA ARG A 163 12.02 -17.62 9.04
C ARG A 163 11.24 -18.88 8.59
N ALA A 164 10.17 -19.25 9.30
CA ALA A 164 9.30 -20.37 8.90
C ALA A 164 8.22 -19.94 7.88
N GLY A 165 8.16 -18.65 7.54
CA GLY A 165 7.17 -18.11 6.61
C GLY A 165 5.83 -17.80 7.27
N ASN A 166 5.80 -17.63 8.59
CA ASN A 166 4.62 -17.16 9.31
C ASN A 166 4.66 -15.64 9.46
N PHE A 167 3.47 -15.05 9.54
CA PHE A 167 3.33 -13.64 9.89
C PHE A 167 2.24 -13.43 10.94
N ALA A 168 2.37 -12.32 11.68
CA ALA A 168 1.30 -11.75 12.47
C ALA A 168 1.09 -10.28 12.06
N SER A 169 -0.16 -9.87 11.89
CA SER A 169 -0.55 -8.48 11.66
C SER A 169 -1.46 -7.98 12.78
N GLY A 170 -1.26 -6.73 13.18
CA GLY A 170 -2.01 -6.11 14.25
C GLY A 170 -2.06 -4.60 14.09
N GLY A 171 -2.68 -3.92 15.03
CA GLY A 171 -2.75 -2.47 15.00
C GLY A 171 -3.79 -1.92 15.96
N GLY A 172 -3.96 -0.61 15.89
CA GLY A 172 -4.92 0.09 16.70
C GLY A 172 -4.93 1.58 16.39
N SER A 173 -5.76 2.28 17.15
CA SER A 173 -5.89 3.72 17.08
C SER A 173 -6.01 4.33 18.47
N GLY A 174 -5.62 5.59 18.56
CA GLY A 174 -5.81 6.42 19.74
C GLY A 174 -6.30 7.79 19.31
N SER A 175 -7.20 8.38 20.07
CA SER A 175 -7.66 9.75 19.87
C SER A 175 -7.60 10.52 21.17
N SER A 176 -7.23 11.79 21.09
CA SER A 176 -7.24 12.71 22.22
C SER A 176 -7.90 14.01 21.80
N THR A 177 -8.83 14.49 22.61
CA THR A 177 -9.41 15.83 22.49
C THR A 177 -9.33 16.54 23.83
N SER A 178 -9.05 17.84 23.79
CA SER A 178 -9.08 18.70 24.98
C SER A 178 -10.06 19.84 24.78
N ASN A 179 -10.67 20.35 25.84
CA ASN A 179 -11.52 21.53 25.77
C ASN A 179 -11.23 22.43 26.96
N GLU A 180 -11.00 23.71 26.67
CA GLU A 180 -10.78 24.74 27.67
C GLU A 180 -12.09 25.49 27.90
N SER A 181 -12.53 25.58 29.15
CA SER A 181 -13.65 26.44 29.53
C SER A 181 -13.40 27.02 30.91
N ALA A 182 -13.53 28.34 31.05
CA ALA A 182 -13.38 29.07 32.30
C ALA A 182 -12.09 28.74 33.08
N GLY A 183 -10.95 28.60 32.39
CA GLY A 183 -9.65 28.28 33.01
C GLY A 183 -9.49 26.83 33.47
N THR A 184 -10.43 25.95 33.12
CA THR A 184 -10.35 24.51 33.37
C THR A 184 -10.17 23.74 32.06
N THR A 185 -9.10 22.95 31.98
CA THR A 185 -8.86 22.00 30.91
C THR A 185 -9.58 20.68 31.19
N THR A 186 -10.40 20.22 30.25
CA THR A 186 -10.90 18.84 30.24
C THR A 186 -10.28 18.09 29.07
N SER A 187 -9.85 16.84 29.28
CA SER A 187 -9.25 16.01 28.23
C SER A 187 -9.86 14.62 28.21
N VAL A 188 -10.16 14.13 27.02
CA VAL A 188 -10.67 12.78 26.78
C VAL A 188 -9.67 12.05 25.89
N VAL A 189 -9.27 10.85 26.32
CA VAL A 189 -8.42 9.95 25.53
C VAL A 189 -9.17 8.65 25.31
N THR A 190 -9.22 8.19 24.06
CA THR A 190 -9.78 6.88 23.69
C THR A 190 -8.72 6.07 22.95
N THR A 191 -8.69 4.76 23.19
CA THR A 191 -7.78 3.83 22.52
C THR A 191 -8.52 2.58 22.11
N GLY A 192 -8.25 2.08 20.91
CA GLY A 192 -8.75 0.82 20.40
C GLY A 192 -7.59 -0.03 19.87
N ARG A 193 -7.62 -1.33 20.18
CA ARG A 193 -6.68 -2.31 19.63
C ARG A 193 -7.47 -3.38 18.88
N ALA A 194 -7.08 -3.63 17.63
CA ALA A 194 -7.61 -4.76 16.88
C ALA A 194 -6.91 -6.05 17.34
N PRO A 195 -7.61 -7.19 17.41
CA PRO A 195 -6.97 -8.47 17.67
C PRO A 195 -5.95 -8.78 16.58
N ASP A 196 -4.83 -9.37 17.00
CA ASP A 196 -3.78 -9.79 16.07
C ASP A 196 -4.31 -10.92 15.17
N ARG A 197 -3.91 -10.89 13.91
CA ARG A 197 -4.27 -11.86 12.88
C ARG A 197 -3.01 -12.56 12.41
N TYR A 198 -3.13 -13.83 12.08
CA TYR A 198 -1.96 -14.68 11.81
C TYR A 198 -2.13 -15.42 10.50
N GLY A 199 -1.03 -15.86 9.92
CA GLY A 199 -1.05 -16.66 8.72
C GLY A 199 0.33 -16.98 8.16
N ARG A 200 0.35 -17.36 6.88
CA ARG A 200 1.57 -17.66 6.12
C ARG A 200 1.81 -16.58 5.07
N TYR A 201 3.05 -16.19 4.87
CA TYR A 201 3.41 -15.21 3.84
C TYR A 201 4.28 -15.83 2.75
N ARG A 202 4.28 -15.18 1.59
CA ARG A 202 5.22 -15.46 0.51
C ARG A 202 5.63 -14.15 -0.15
N ILE A 203 6.91 -14.07 -0.51
CA ILE A 203 7.46 -12.96 -1.28
C ILE A 203 7.90 -13.48 -2.66
N GLU A 204 7.44 -12.79 -3.71
CA GLU A 204 7.78 -13.07 -5.11
C GLU A 204 8.13 -11.73 -5.79
N GLY A 205 9.43 -11.40 -5.83
CA GLY A 205 9.91 -10.14 -6.40
C GLY A 205 9.37 -8.93 -5.64
N TYR A 206 8.51 -8.14 -6.29
CA TYR A 206 7.87 -6.96 -5.70
C TYR A 206 6.54 -7.27 -5.00
N THR A 207 6.14 -8.53 -4.90
CA THR A 207 4.84 -8.93 -4.35
C THR A 207 4.98 -9.67 -3.03
N LEU A 208 4.28 -9.19 -2.00
CA LEU A 208 4.02 -9.91 -0.76
C LEU A 208 2.58 -10.45 -0.79
N THR A 209 2.42 -11.75 -0.62
CA THR A 209 1.12 -12.40 -0.45
C THR A 209 0.98 -12.89 0.99
N LEU A 210 -0.08 -12.44 1.66
CA LEU A 210 -0.45 -12.82 3.02
C LEU A 210 -1.67 -13.74 2.97
N ASN A 211 -1.49 -14.99 3.39
CA ASN A 211 -2.56 -15.98 3.50
C ASN A 211 -2.94 -16.11 4.97
N TYR A 212 -4.06 -15.50 5.35
CA TYR A 212 -4.55 -15.51 6.72
C TYR A 212 -5.12 -16.87 7.09
N ALA A 213 -5.04 -17.23 8.38
CA ALA A 213 -5.61 -18.46 8.92
C ALA A 213 -7.14 -18.57 8.74
N ASP A 214 -7.82 -17.44 8.57
CA ASP A 214 -9.27 -17.35 8.28
C ASP A 214 -9.61 -17.54 6.78
N GLY A 215 -8.62 -17.87 5.95
CA GLY A 215 -8.78 -18.10 4.51
C GLY A 215 -8.72 -16.83 3.65
N ARG A 216 -8.63 -15.63 4.24
CA ARG A 216 -8.45 -14.40 3.47
C ARG A 216 -7.05 -14.36 2.86
N VAL A 217 -6.96 -13.80 1.65
CA VAL A 217 -5.69 -13.56 0.96
C VAL A 217 -5.55 -12.07 0.69
N GLU A 218 -4.43 -11.49 1.09
CA GLU A 218 -4.10 -10.09 0.84
C GLU A 218 -2.81 -10.02 0.03
N ARG A 219 -2.81 -9.22 -1.03
CA ARG A 219 -1.64 -8.94 -1.86
C ARG A 219 -1.19 -7.50 -1.65
N ARG A 220 0.10 -7.33 -1.43
CA ARG A 220 0.77 -6.06 -1.16
C ARG A 220 1.97 -5.95 -2.07
N MET A 221 2.26 -4.75 -2.55
CA MET A 221 3.55 -4.48 -3.17
C MET A 221 4.58 -4.27 -2.06
N ILE A 222 5.78 -4.82 -2.21
CA ILE A 222 6.86 -4.74 -1.23
C ILE A 222 8.20 -4.36 -1.87
N VAL A 223 8.94 -3.48 -1.20
CA VAL A 223 10.39 -3.31 -1.38
C VAL A 223 11.06 -3.13 -0.02
N THR A 224 12.30 -3.59 0.09
CA THR A 224 13.17 -3.39 1.26
C THR A 224 14.62 -3.62 0.85
N ASP A 225 15.56 -3.10 1.64
CA ASP A 225 16.97 -3.46 1.48
C ASP A 225 17.16 -4.90 1.99
N VAL A 226 17.65 -5.77 1.09
CA VAL A 226 17.85 -7.20 1.38
C VAL A 226 18.98 -7.41 2.40
N SER A 227 19.96 -6.50 2.44
CA SER A 227 21.12 -6.60 3.31
C SER A 227 20.85 -6.08 4.72
N ASP A 228 19.97 -5.10 4.84
CA ASP A 228 19.51 -4.53 6.11
C ASP A 228 18.04 -4.11 6.01
N PRO A 229 17.08 -5.02 6.26
CA PRO A 229 15.66 -4.72 6.13
C PRO A 229 15.15 -3.92 7.34
N GLY A 230 15.82 -2.83 7.70
CA GLY A 230 15.43 -1.91 8.76
C GLY A 230 14.16 -1.11 8.45
N VAL A 231 13.80 -0.99 7.16
CA VAL A 231 12.54 -0.42 6.68
C VAL A 231 11.98 -1.29 5.55
N ILE A 232 10.68 -1.59 5.60
CA ILE A 232 9.95 -2.17 4.48
C ILE A 232 8.92 -1.17 3.98
N TRP A 233 8.78 -1.04 2.67
CA TRP A 233 7.69 -0.25 2.07
C TRP A 233 6.64 -1.20 1.55
N LEU A 234 5.40 -1.01 2.02
CA LEU A 234 4.27 -1.82 1.64
C LEU A 234 3.23 -0.92 0.97
N ASP A 235 2.95 -1.17 -0.31
CA ASP A 235 2.07 -0.32 -1.13
C ASP A 235 2.46 1.17 -1.15
N GLY A 236 3.75 1.48 -0.95
CA GLY A 236 4.25 2.85 -0.87
C GLY A 236 4.35 3.44 0.55
N ASP A 237 3.83 2.74 1.55
CA ASP A 237 3.89 3.14 2.95
C ASP A 237 5.07 2.50 3.68
N GLY A 238 5.91 3.31 4.33
CA GLY A 238 7.06 2.83 5.11
C GLY A 238 6.65 2.23 6.46
N TYR A 239 7.23 1.08 6.79
CA TYR A 239 7.18 0.45 8.11
C TYR A 239 8.61 0.28 8.61
N THR A 240 8.90 0.82 9.78
CA THR A 240 10.22 0.75 10.40
C THR A 240 10.33 -0.48 11.29
N SER A 241 11.50 -1.11 11.30
CA SER A 241 11.84 -2.18 12.22
C SER A 241 11.71 -1.71 13.67
N ARG A 242 11.43 -2.66 14.56
CA ARG A 242 11.32 -2.47 16.01
C ARG A 242 12.40 -3.20 16.76
#